data_AF-A0A7C7YWG4-F1
#
_entry.id   AF-A0A7C7YWG4-F1
#
_cell.length_a   1.000
_cell.length_b   1.000
_cell.length_c   1.000
_cell.angle_alpha   90.00
_cell.angle_beta   90.00
_cell.angle_gamma   90.00
#
_symmetry.space_group_name_H-M   'P 1'
#
loop_
_entity.id
_entity.type
_entity.pdbx_description
1 polymer ?
#
loop_
_entity_poly.entity_id
_entity_poly.type
_entity_poly.pdbx_seq_one_letter_code
_entity_poly.pdbx_strand_id
1 'polypeptide(L)'
;MTEETWADEPQVPKQRRGLPPWLWFCGGGCLIMTVLLAVGGMFIFGKVKEMADPDTQWALVDELIGYDDRPSGLTIFGLDAMPGIDGFVFIDMSTGRSVTWMMLPASEAEGRDEIFSEDFEGGGIPGISQVSDPEIGEVVVQGRTLSIMRFNQNTIGAGEQKTAFVDVTPEEADDFWLLQVVIPPGRDGPQGITDEYINEFLAPFHIGHEREIYTAEPEEQIREDHENDLLEPYLDNPADEPPEEIEEE
;
A
#
# COMPACT_ATOMS: atom_id res chain seq x y z
N MET A 1 -3.50 97.09 -13.66
CA MET A 1 -2.61 96.06 -13.07
C MET A 1 -3.51 94.94 -12.63
N THR A 2 -3.70 93.97 -13.52
CA THR A 2 -4.47 92.76 -13.29
C THR A 2 -3.46 91.68 -12.96
N GLU A 3 -3.36 91.33 -11.68
CA GLU A 3 -2.56 90.20 -11.23
C GLU A 3 -3.27 88.92 -11.68
N GLU A 4 -2.67 88.27 -12.66
CA GLU A 4 -3.11 87.01 -13.24
C GLU A 4 -2.72 85.90 -12.25
N THR A 5 -3.65 85.54 -11.38
CA THR A 5 -3.49 84.43 -10.43
C THR A 5 -3.53 83.12 -11.21
N TRP A 6 -2.35 82.63 -11.61
CA TRP A 6 -2.18 81.32 -12.22
C TRP A 6 -2.71 80.26 -11.25
N ALA A 7 -3.73 79.54 -11.72
CA ALA A 7 -4.45 78.53 -10.98
C ALA A 7 -3.49 77.49 -10.40
N ASP A 8 -3.65 77.20 -9.11
CA ASP A 8 -3.14 75.98 -8.48
C ASP A 8 -3.60 74.78 -9.32
N GLU A 9 -2.71 74.23 -10.15
CA GLU A 9 -2.92 72.93 -10.77
C GLU A 9 -3.11 71.93 -9.63
N PRO A 10 -4.26 71.24 -9.55
CA PRO A 10 -4.47 70.24 -8.51
C PRO A 10 -3.41 69.16 -8.70
N GLN A 11 -2.47 69.05 -7.75
CA GLN A 11 -1.51 67.95 -7.70
C GLN A 11 -2.30 66.65 -7.55
N VAL A 12 -2.60 66.00 -8.69
CA VAL A 12 -3.23 64.68 -8.70
C VAL A 12 -2.24 63.75 -7.99
N PRO A 13 -2.60 63.18 -6.83
CA PRO A 13 -1.68 62.34 -6.08
C PRO A 13 -1.21 61.21 -6.99
N LYS A 14 0.12 61.04 -7.12
CA LYS A 14 0.74 59.96 -7.88
C LYS A 14 0.19 58.63 -7.35
N GLN A 15 -0.82 58.08 -8.02
CA GLN A 15 -1.36 56.76 -7.70
C GLN A 15 -0.19 55.79 -7.79
N ARG A 16 0.22 55.25 -6.64
CA ARG A 16 1.23 54.20 -6.59
C ARG A 16 0.67 53.05 -7.43
N ARG A 17 1.37 52.71 -8.52
CA ARG A 17 1.06 51.56 -9.37
C ARG A 17 1.33 50.29 -8.56
N GLY A 18 0.42 49.95 -7.65
CA GLY A 18 0.40 48.66 -6.98
C GLY A 18 0.05 47.59 -8.02
N LEU A 19 0.78 46.47 -7.98
CA LEU A 19 0.36 45.29 -8.73
C LEU A 19 -1.03 44.87 -8.25
N PRO A 20 -1.94 44.53 -9.16
CA PRO A 20 -3.30 44.23 -8.78
C PRO A 20 -3.32 42.93 -7.95
N PRO A 21 -4.10 42.87 -6.84
CA PRO A 21 -4.07 41.74 -5.90
C PRO A 21 -4.35 40.36 -6.52
N TRP A 22 -5.09 40.31 -7.63
CA TRP A 22 -5.38 39.06 -8.34
C TRP A 22 -4.13 38.39 -8.92
N LEU A 23 -3.07 39.16 -9.22
CA LEU A 23 -1.82 38.61 -9.74
C LEU A 23 -1.10 37.76 -8.69
N TRP A 24 -1.23 38.11 -7.41
CA TRP A 24 -0.71 37.34 -6.28
C TRP A 24 -1.47 36.03 -6.08
N PHE A 25 -2.79 36.04 -6.25
CA PHE A 25 -3.61 34.82 -6.15
C PHE A 25 -3.48 33.90 -7.37
N CYS A 26 -3.40 34.45 -8.58
CA CYS A 26 -3.30 33.66 -9.81
C CYS A 26 -1.87 33.14 -10.03
N GLY A 27 -0.86 34.00 -9.88
CA GLY A 27 0.55 33.60 -10.02
C GLY A 27 1.06 32.80 -8.81
N GLY A 28 0.76 33.27 -7.61
CA GLY A 28 1.16 32.59 -6.37
C GLY A 28 0.40 31.27 -6.17
N GLY A 29 -0.90 31.24 -6.45
CA GLY A 29 -1.72 30.03 -6.30
C GLY A 29 -1.29 28.90 -7.24
N CYS A 30 -1.05 29.19 -8.52
CA CYS A 30 -0.56 28.18 -9.46
C CYS A 30 0.83 27.67 -9.07
N LEU A 31 1.74 28.55 -8.64
CA LEU A 31 3.07 28.14 -8.19
C LEU A 31 3.00 27.24 -6.95
N ILE A 32 2.21 27.62 -5.96
CA ILE A 32 1.99 26.81 -4.75
C ILE A 32 1.39 25.45 -5.11
N MET A 33 0.39 25.42 -5.99
CA MET A 33 -0.22 24.16 -6.44
C MET A 33 0.80 23.26 -7.16
N THR A 34 1.64 23.82 -8.04
CA THR A 34 2.70 23.05 -8.70
C THR A 34 3.73 22.52 -7.71
N VAL A 35 4.12 23.32 -6.72
CA VAL A 35 5.06 22.88 -5.67
C VAL A 35 4.43 21.77 -4.82
N LEU A 36 3.17 21.91 -4.40
CA LEU A 36 2.47 20.87 -3.65
C LEU A 36 2.32 19.57 -4.46
N LEU A 37 2.01 19.66 -5.75
CA LEU A 37 1.96 18.50 -6.63
C LEU A 37 3.33 17.86 -6.82
N ALA A 38 4.40 18.64 -6.92
CA ALA A 38 5.76 18.12 -7.03
C ALA A 38 6.20 17.41 -5.74
N VAL A 39 5.98 18.04 -4.57
CA VAL A 39 6.30 17.46 -3.27
C VAL A 39 5.45 16.21 -2.98
N GLY A 40 4.14 16.29 -3.21
CA GLY A 40 3.23 15.16 -3.07
C GLY A 40 3.57 14.02 -4.03
N GLY A 41 3.96 14.35 -5.26
CA GLY A 41 4.46 13.39 -6.23
C GLY A 41 5.71 12.68 -5.74
N MET A 42 6.73 13.41 -5.27
CA MET A 42 7.96 12.82 -4.73
C MET A 42 7.69 11.88 -3.55
N PHE A 43 6.78 12.26 -2.65
CA PHE A 43 6.38 11.42 -1.52
C PHE A 43 5.72 10.11 -1.97
N ILE A 44 4.75 10.18 -2.89
CA ILE A 44 4.07 9.00 -3.45
C ILE A 44 5.08 8.10 -4.19
N PHE A 45 5.97 8.67 -5.01
CA PHE A 45 7.00 7.91 -5.73
C PHE A 45 7.98 7.23 -4.77
N GLY A 46 8.34 7.86 -3.66
CA GLY A 46 9.17 7.25 -2.61
C GLY A 46 8.51 6.00 -2.02
N LYS A 47 7.25 6.12 -1.61
CA LYS A 47 6.48 5.00 -1.04
C LYS A 47 6.26 3.86 -2.04
N VAL A 48 5.90 4.18 -3.29
CA VAL A 48 5.76 3.16 -4.34
C VAL A 48 7.06 2.40 -4.59
N LYS A 49 8.21 3.06 -4.48
CA LYS A 49 9.51 2.41 -4.64
C LYS A 49 9.83 1.46 -3.49
N GLU A 50 9.50 1.85 -2.26
CA GLU A 50 9.65 1.02 -1.06
C GLU A 50 8.78 -0.26 -1.14
N MET A 51 7.54 -0.11 -1.61
CA MET A 51 6.60 -1.23 -1.84
C MET A 51 7.06 -2.20 -2.93
N ALA A 52 7.79 -1.67 -3.92
CA ALA A 52 8.34 -2.44 -5.03
C ALA A 52 9.76 -2.95 -4.75
N ASP A 53 10.35 -2.65 -3.59
CA ASP A 53 11.67 -3.13 -3.22
C ASP A 53 11.59 -4.59 -2.73
N PRO A 54 12.06 -5.56 -3.53
CA PRO A 54 11.84 -6.97 -3.22
C PRO A 54 12.51 -7.40 -1.93
N ASP A 55 13.66 -6.81 -1.57
CA ASP A 55 14.39 -7.22 -0.36
C ASP A 55 13.64 -6.82 0.91
N THR A 56 13.06 -5.60 0.93
CA THR A 56 12.18 -5.15 2.02
C THR A 56 10.94 -6.04 2.14
N GLN A 57 10.27 -6.33 1.03
CA GLN A 57 9.05 -7.15 1.04
C GLN A 57 9.34 -8.61 1.45
N TRP A 58 10.44 -9.20 0.99
CA TRP A 58 10.84 -10.54 1.41
C TRP A 58 11.26 -10.61 2.88
N ALA A 59 11.77 -9.52 3.47
CA ALA A 59 12.03 -9.47 4.91
C ALA A 59 10.72 -9.49 5.71
N LEU A 60 9.72 -8.71 5.29
CA LEU A 60 8.39 -8.71 5.92
C LEU A 60 7.67 -10.07 5.79
N VAL A 61 7.80 -10.73 4.64
CA VAL A 61 7.25 -12.09 4.45
C VAL A 61 7.94 -13.11 5.36
N ASP A 62 9.25 -12.97 5.59
CA ASP A 62 9.98 -13.85 6.52
C ASP A 62 9.49 -13.65 7.95
N GLU A 63 9.32 -12.39 8.36
CA GLU A 63 8.84 -12.01 9.69
C GLU A 63 7.41 -12.50 9.96
N LEU A 64 6.50 -12.35 8.98
CA LEU A 64 5.08 -12.66 9.17
C LEU A 64 4.75 -14.13 8.90
N ILE A 65 5.24 -14.67 7.78
CA ILE A 65 4.82 -15.99 7.27
C ILE A 65 5.89 -17.04 7.57
N GLY A 66 7.18 -16.65 7.50
CA GLY A 66 8.31 -17.57 7.49
C GLY A 66 8.41 -18.32 6.16
N TYR A 67 9.63 -18.48 5.65
CA TYR A 67 9.89 -19.33 4.49
C TYR A 67 11.29 -19.96 4.56
N ASP A 68 11.46 -21.11 3.89
CA ASP A 68 12.75 -21.81 3.86
C ASP A 68 13.74 -21.12 2.91
N ASP A 69 13.36 -21.00 1.64
CA ASP A 69 14.15 -20.40 0.57
C ASP A 69 13.25 -19.51 -0.28
N ARG A 70 13.77 -18.36 -0.74
CA ARG A 70 13.03 -17.46 -1.65
C ARG A 70 12.67 -18.23 -2.94
N PRO A 71 11.38 -18.40 -3.28
CA PRO A 71 10.98 -19.11 -4.48
C PRO A 71 11.53 -18.41 -5.73
N SER A 72 12.27 -19.15 -6.55
CA SER A 72 12.89 -18.58 -7.75
C SER A 72 11.83 -18.18 -8.77
N GLY A 73 11.94 -16.98 -9.35
CA GLY A 73 11.05 -16.51 -10.42
C GLY A 73 9.78 -15.78 -9.95
N LEU A 74 9.58 -15.66 -8.64
CA LEU A 74 8.55 -14.79 -8.07
C LEU A 74 9.07 -13.36 -7.91
N THR A 75 8.27 -12.40 -8.38
CA THR A 75 8.42 -10.98 -8.01
C THR A 75 7.38 -10.68 -6.94
N ILE A 76 7.76 -9.93 -5.90
CA ILE A 76 6.89 -9.55 -4.80
C ILE A 76 6.64 -8.03 -4.81
N PHE A 77 5.44 -7.63 -4.43
CA PHE A 77 5.04 -6.24 -4.20
C PHE A 77 4.24 -6.14 -2.90
N GLY A 78 4.49 -5.11 -2.10
CA GLY A 78 3.67 -4.79 -0.93
C GLY A 78 2.31 -4.18 -1.31
N LEU A 79 1.29 -4.44 -0.49
CA LEU A 79 -0.03 -3.82 -0.60
C LEU A 79 -0.30 -2.70 0.41
N ASP A 80 0.69 -2.37 1.25
CA ASP A 80 0.64 -1.36 2.33
C ASP A 80 0.28 0.06 1.86
N ALA A 81 0.36 0.34 0.55
CA ALA A 81 -0.15 1.59 -0.03
C ALA A 81 -1.67 1.73 0.02
N MET A 82 -2.38 0.59 0.09
CA MET A 82 -3.83 0.55 0.03
C MET A 82 -4.38 0.67 1.44
N PRO A 83 -5.11 1.75 1.78
CA PRO A 83 -5.67 1.91 3.11
C PRO A 83 -6.57 0.72 3.48
N GLY A 84 -6.23 0.03 4.57
CA GLY A 84 -7.01 -1.08 5.13
C GLY A 84 -6.75 -2.45 4.50
N ILE A 85 -5.68 -2.61 3.71
CA ILE A 85 -5.26 -3.91 3.20
C ILE A 85 -3.76 -4.09 3.47
N ASP A 86 -3.43 -5.00 4.38
CA ASP A 86 -2.07 -5.44 4.58
C ASP A 86 -1.84 -6.74 3.80
N GLY A 87 -0.74 -6.84 3.08
CA GLY A 87 -0.54 -7.99 2.22
C GLY A 87 0.56 -7.86 1.18
N PHE A 88 0.67 -8.91 0.37
CA PHE A 88 1.71 -9.08 -0.63
C PHE A 88 1.12 -9.59 -1.93
N VAL A 89 1.63 -9.14 -3.07
CA VAL A 89 1.34 -9.71 -4.38
C VAL A 89 2.59 -10.40 -4.91
N PHE A 90 2.48 -11.71 -5.09
CA PHE A 90 3.47 -12.54 -5.75
C PHE A 90 3.09 -12.70 -7.22
N ILE A 91 4.01 -12.40 -8.13
CA ILE A 91 3.83 -12.57 -9.56
C ILE A 91 4.86 -13.57 -10.06
N ASP A 92 4.40 -14.71 -10.56
CA ASP A 92 5.24 -15.66 -11.27
C ASP A 92 5.44 -15.16 -12.70
N MET A 93 6.65 -14.68 -13.00
CA MET A 93 6.97 -14.13 -14.31
C MET A 93 6.97 -15.17 -15.44
N SER A 94 7.11 -16.46 -15.11
CA SER A 94 7.14 -17.54 -16.09
C SER A 94 5.74 -17.93 -16.56
N THR A 95 4.79 -18.04 -15.63
CA THR A 95 3.40 -18.43 -15.91
C THR A 95 2.47 -17.24 -16.05
N GLY A 96 2.86 -16.07 -15.56
CA GLY A 96 2.02 -14.86 -15.47
C GLY A 96 0.91 -14.97 -14.42
N ARG A 97 0.97 -15.97 -13.53
CA ARG A 97 0.03 -16.12 -12.42
C ARG A 97 0.36 -15.10 -11.34
N SER A 98 -0.68 -14.60 -10.68
CA SER A 98 -0.53 -13.75 -9.50
C SER A 98 -1.19 -14.42 -8.31
N VAL A 99 -0.49 -14.40 -7.17
CA VAL A 99 -1.02 -14.81 -5.89
C VAL A 99 -0.96 -13.62 -4.96
N THR A 100 -2.09 -13.22 -4.43
CA THR A 100 -2.22 -12.13 -3.47
C THR A 100 -2.43 -12.72 -2.09
N TRP A 101 -1.58 -12.37 -1.14
CA TRP A 101 -1.75 -12.65 0.27
C TRP A 101 -2.37 -11.42 0.92
N MET A 102 -3.51 -11.58 1.59
CA MET A 102 -4.20 -10.51 2.30
C MET A 102 -4.32 -10.88 3.76
N MET A 103 -4.01 -9.93 4.64
CA MET A 103 -4.28 -9.98 6.07
C MET A 103 -5.45 -9.03 6.31
N LEU A 104 -6.58 -9.59 6.69
CA LEU A 104 -7.81 -8.86 6.96
C LEU A 104 -8.00 -8.81 8.48
N PRO A 105 -8.30 -7.62 9.05
CA PRO A 105 -8.40 -7.46 10.49
C PRO A 105 -9.52 -8.35 11.06
N ALA A 106 -9.37 -8.78 12.33
CA ALA A 106 -10.35 -9.62 13.03
C ALA A 106 -11.81 -9.10 12.96
N SER A 107 -12.03 -7.79 12.86
CA SER A 107 -13.38 -7.21 12.69
C SER A 107 -14.05 -7.59 11.36
N GLU A 108 -13.25 -7.89 10.34
CA GLU A 108 -13.67 -8.40 9.05
C GLU A 108 -13.67 -9.95 9.03
N ALA A 109 -13.22 -10.61 10.11
CA ALA A 109 -13.22 -12.07 10.22
C ALA A 109 -14.64 -12.65 10.41
N GLU A 110 -15.64 -11.84 10.80
CA GLU A 110 -17.05 -12.23 10.64
C GLU A 110 -17.38 -12.51 9.16
N GLY A 111 -16.66 -11.87 8.24
CA GLY A 111 -16.71 -12.13 6.80
C GLY A 111 -16.01 -13.42 6.37
N ARG A 112 -15.26 -14.12 7.23
CA ARG A 112 -14.61 -15.39 6.86
C ARG A 112 -15.62 -16.44 6.43
N ASP A 113 -16.65 -16.65 7.24
CA ASP A 113 -17.72 -17.62 6.93
C ASP A 113 -18.54 -17.17 5.71
N GLU A 114 -18.70 -15.85 5.51
CA GLU A 114 -19.37 -15.27 4.34
C GLU A 114 -18.55 -15.52 3.06
N ILE A 115 -17.23 -15.32 3.10
CA ILE A 115 -16.31 -15.50 1.97
C ILE A 115 -16.31 -16.96 1.49
N PHE A 116 -16.42 -17.93 2.39
CA PHE A 116 -16.48 -19.36 2.05
C PHE A 116 -17.92 -19.91 1.99
N SER A 117 -18.92 -19.05 1.77
CA SER A 117 -20.31 -19.45 1.58
C SER A 117 -20.67 -19.58 0.08
N GLU A 118 -21.67 -20.41 -0.23
CA GLU A 118 -22.20 -20.53 -1.60
C GLU A 118 -22.87 -19.24 -2.09
N ASP A 119 -23.26 -18.36 -1.16
CA ASP A 119 -23.92 -17.08 -1.41
C ASP A 119 -22.93 -15.91 -1.55
N PHE A 120 -21.62 -16.16 -1.54
CA PHE A 120 -20.62 -15.11 -1.67
C PHE A 120 -20.69 -14.44 -3.05
N GLU A 121 -21.11 -13.17 -3.09
CA GLU A 121 -21.25 -12.41 -4.34
C GLU A 121 -19.99 -11.62 -4.72
N GLY A 122 -18.93 -11.67 -3.90
CA GLY A 122 -17.71 -10.86 -4.09
C GLY A 122 -17.68 -9.53 -3.33
N GLY A 123 -18.74 -9.20 -2.59
CA GLY A 123 -18.78 -8.01 -1.74
C GLY A 123 -17.74 -8.06 -0.62
N GLY A 124 -17.11 -6.93 -0.30
CA GLY A 124 -16.18 -6.79 0.83
C GLY A 124 -14.69 -6.93 0.49
N ILE A 125 -14.32 -7.60 -0.62
CA ILE A 125 -12.91 -7.72 -1.02
C ILE A 125 -12.59 -6.77 -2.18
N PRO A 126 -11.68 -5.78 -1.99
CA PRO A 126 -11.30 -4.85 -3.03
C PRO A 126 -10.83 -5.52 -4.32
N GLY A 127 -11.38 -5.10 -5.46
CA GLY A 127 -11.01 -5.62 -6.78
C GLY A 127 -11.85 -6.83 -7.26
N ILE A 128 -12.78 -7.33 -6.43
CA ILE A 128 -13.69 -8.42 -6.81
C ILE A 128 -15.08 -7.82 -7.06
N SER A 129 -15.55 -7.88 -8.31
CA SER A 129 -16.83 -7.29 -8.70
C SER A 129 -17.97 -8.29 -8.90
N GLN A 130 -17.64 -9.53 -9.30
CA GLN A 130 -18.64 -10.57 -9.52
C GLN A 130 -17.98 -11.93 -9.40
N VAL A 131 -18.59 -12.79 -8.60
CA VAL A 131 -18.25 -14.20 -8.41
C VAL A 131 -19.30 -15.05 -9.12
N SER A 132 -18.89 -16.10 -9.82
CA SER A 132 -19.79 -17.12 -10.34
C SER A 132 -19.19 -18.51 -10.21
N ASP A 133 -20.08 -19.51 -10.17
CA ASP A 133 -19.73 -20.94 -10.06
C ASP A 133 -18.79 -21.24 -8.86
N PRO A 134 -19.15 -20.85 -7.62
CA PRO A 134 -18.34 -21.15 -6.46
C PRO A 134 -18.30 -22.67 -6.19
N GLU A 135 -17.10 -23.18 -5.99
CA GLU A 135 -16.81 -24.56 -5.62
C GLU A 135 -16.02 -24.55 -4.30
N ILE A 136 -16.72 -24.83 -3.21
CA ILE A 136 -16.12 -24.93 -1.88
C ILE A 136 -15.55 -26.33 -1.68
N GLY A 137 -14.38 -26.41 -1.06
CA GLY A 137 -13.73 -27.66 -0.72
C GLY A 137 -12.65 -27.46 0.33
N GLU A 138 -11.77 -28.46 0.41
CA GLU A 138 -10.63 -28.47 1.33
C GLU A 138 -9.36 -28.82 0.55
N VAL A 139 -8.22 -28.26 0.96
CA VAL A 139 -6.90 -28.62 0.46
C VAL A 139 -5.99 -28.94 1.63
N VAL A 140 -5.19 -30.01 1.52
CA VAL A 140 -4.19 -30.34 2.54
C VAL A 140 -2.86 -29.75 2.12
N VAL A 141 -2.28 -28.90 2.96
CA VAL A 141 -0.99 -28.23 2.76
C VAL A 141 -0.14 -28.44 4.01
N GLN A 142 1.05 -29.02 3.86
CA GLN A 142 1.99 -29.26 4.96
C GLN A 142 1.35 -29.97 6.19
N GLY A 143 0.44 -30.92 5.93
CA GLY A 143 -0.25 -31.67 6.97
C GLY A 143 -1.45 -30.96 7.61
N ARG A 144 -1.75 -29.73 7.20
CA ARG A 144 -2.91 -28.95 7.66
C ARG A 144 -4.01 -28.95 6.60
N THR A 145 -5.26 -29.15 7.01
CA THR A 145 -6.43 -28.99 6.14
C THR A 145 -6.86 -27.52 6.12
N LEU A 146 -6.92 -26.92 4.94
CA LEU A 146 -7.31 -25.54 4.71
C LEU A 146 -8.61 -25.47 3.92
N SER A 147 -9.48 -24.54 4.27
CA SER A 147 -10.67 -24.23 3.49
C SER A 147 -10.28 -23.57 2.17
N ILE A 148 -10.93 -23.99 1.08
CA ILE A 148 -10.71 -23.42 -0.25
C ILE A 148 -12.03 -23.16 -0.96
N MET A 149 -12.14 -22.03 -1.66
CA MET A 149 -13.21 -21.75 -2.59
C MET A 149 -12.63 -21.41 -3.95
N ARG A 150 -13.02 -22.14 -4.98
CA ARG A 150 -12.68 -21.85 -6.38
C ARG A 150 -13.87 -21.22 -7.07
N PHE A 151 -13.65 -20.25 -7.94
CA PHE A 151 -14.73 -19.56 -8.63
C PHE A 151 -14.24 -18.86 -9.90
N ASN A 152 -15.20 -18.40 -10.69
CA ASN A 152 -14.98 -17.47 -11.79
C ASN A 152 -15.14 -16.05 -11.26
N GLN A 153 -14.10 -15.23 -11.42
CA GLN A 153 -14.13 -13.82 -11.09
C GLN A 153 -14.24 -13.00 -12.37
N ASN A 154 -15.22 -12.11 -12.48
CA ASN A 154 -15.25 -11.14 -13.57
C ASN A 154 -14.75 -9.79 -13.07
N THR A 155 -13.57 -9.39 -13.53
CA THR A 155 -12.94 -8.12 -13.16
C THR A 155 -13.12 -7.11 -14.29
N ILE A 156 -13.57 -5.90 -13.95
CA ILE A 156 -13.81 -4.82 -14.93
C ILE A 156 -12.54 -4.57 -15.75
N GLY A 157 -12.64 -4.79 -17.07
CA GLY A 157 -11.55 -4.58 -18.01
C GLY A 157 -10.57 -5.74 -18.17
N ALA A 158 -10.57 -6.73 -17.27
CA ALA A 158 -9.72 -7.92 -17.37
C ALA A 158 -10.49 -9.17 -17.82
N GLY A 159 -11.82 -9.15 -17.77
CA GLY A 159 -12.67 -10.26 -18.18
C GLY A 159 -12.83 -11.32 -17.09
N GLU A 160 -13.36 -12.48 -17.48
CA GLU A 160 -13.52 -13.65 -16.60
C GLU A 160 -12.16 -14.32 -16.34
N GLN A 161 -11.88 -14.60 -15.07
CA GLN A 161 -10.64 -15.17 -14.56
C GLN A 161 -10.97 -16.32 -13.62
N LYS A 162 -10.11 -17.34 -13.58
CA LYS A 162 -10.20 -18.39 -12.56
C LYS A 162 -9.53 -17.90 -11.30
N THR A 163 -10.25 -17.88 -10.19
CA THR A 163 -9.77 -17.46 -8.88
C THR A 163 -9.95 -18.57 -7.86
N ALA A 164 -9.05 -18.64 -6.89
CA ALA A 164 -9.22 -19.45 -5.70
C ALA A 164 -8.88 -18.64 -4.46
N PHE A 165 -9.69 -18.80 -3.42
CA PHE A 165 -9.45 -18.35 -2.08
C PHE A 165 -9.02 -19.52 -1.21
N VAL A 166 -7.92 -19.37 -0.49
CA VAL A 166 -7.43 -20.35 0.48
C VAL A 166 -7.27 -19.65 1.82
N ASP A 167 -7.90 -20.21 2.83
CA ASP A 167 -7.75 -19.75 4.19
C ASP A 167 -6.41 -20.24 4.76
N VAL A 168 -5.48 -19.30 4.91
CA VAL A 168 -4.13 -19.56 5.42
C VAL A 168 -3.93 -18.98 6.83
N THR A 169 -5.03 -18.63 7.51
CA THR A 169 -5.03 -18.06 8.86
C THR A 169 -4.25 -18.94 9.83
N PRO A 170 -3.23 -18.44 10.55
CA PRO A 170 -2.55 -19.21 11.59
C PRO A 170 -3.54 -19.65 12.67
N GLU A 171 -3.35 -20.82 13.30
CA GLU A 171 -4.31 -21.34 14.29
C GLU A 171 -4.47 -20.44 15.53
N GLU A 172 -3.42 -19.68 15.87
CA GLU A 172 -3.37 -18.78 17.02
C GLU A 172 -3.54 -17.30 16.64
N ALA A 173 -3.76 -16.98 15.37
CA ALA A 173 -3.91 -15.59 14.94
C ALA A 173 -5.34 -15.10 15.12
N ASP A 174 -5.48 -13.86 15.58
CA ASP A 174 -6.76 -13.16 15.66
C ASP A 174 -7.20 -12.63 14.28
N ASP A 175 -6.25 -12.33 13.39
CA ASP A 175 -6.52 -11.82 12.04
C ASP A 175 -6.80 -12.93 11.04
N PHE A 176 -7.63 -12.62 10.05
CA PHE A 176 -7.99 -13.54 8.98
C PHE A 176 -7.02 -13.42 7.81
N TRP A 177 -6.28 -14.49 7.50
CA TRP A 177 -5.29 -14.48 6.42
C TRP A 177 -5.83 -15.24 5.21
N LEU A 178 -5.98 -14.51 4.11
CA LEU A 178 -6.59 -15.00 2.88
C LEU A 178 -5.58 -14.99 1.74
N LEU A 179 -5.38 -16.16 1.14
CA LEU A 179 -4.61 -16.30 -0.08
C LEU A 179 -5.54 -16.29 -1.29
N GLN A 180 -5.42 -15.30 -2.16
CA GLN A 180 -6.11 -15.23 -3.45
C GLN A 180 -5.17 -15.62 -4.59
N VAL A 181 -5.46 -16.74 -5.23
CA VAL A 181 -4.77 -17.17 -6.46
C VAL A 181 -5.58 -16.74 -7.67
N VAL A 182 -4.97 -16.00 -8.60
CA VAL A 182 -5.63 -15.57 -9.85
C VAL A 182 -4.86 -16.10 -11.06
N ILE A 183 -5.58 -16.76 -11.97
CA ILE A 183 -5.07 -17.13 -13.29
C ILE A 183 -5.63 -16.14 -14.32
N PRO A 184 -4.79 -15.37 -15.02
CA PRO A 184 -5.25 -14.44 -16.04
C PRO A 184 -5.88 -15.19 -17.23
N PRO A 185 -6.78 -14.53 -17.98
CA PRO A 185 -7.51 -15.17 -19.05
C PRO A 185 -6.57 -15.63 -20.17
N GLY A 186 -6.81 -16.83 -20.70
CA GLY A 186 -6.02 -17.43 -21.77
C GLY A 186 -4.71 -18.05 -21.32
N ARG A 187 -4.48 -18.14 -20.00
CA ARG A 187 -3.34 -18.87 -19.39
C ARG A 187 -3.77 -20.04 -18.50
N ASP A 188 -5.07 -20.18 -18.35
CA ASP A 188 -5.75 -21.32 -17.81
C ASP A 188 -5.45 -22.55 -18.69
N GLY A 189 -4.56 -23.40 -18.17
CA GLY A 189 -4.52 -24.79 -18.61
C GLY A 189 -5.88 -25.45 -18.35
N PRO A 190 -6.14 -26.65 -18.92
CA PRO A 190 -7.45 -27.29 -18.88
C PRO A 190 -7.98 -27.62 -17.47
N GLN A 191 -7.15 -27.48 -16.43
CA GLN A 191 -7.45 -27.91 -15.06
C GLN A 191 -7.71 -26.75 -14.08
N GLY A 192 -7.61 -25.48 -14.50
CA GLY A 192 -7.81 -24.34 -13.59
C GLY A 192 -6.77 -24.29 -12.44
N ILE A 193 -7.22 -23.88 -11.25
CA ILE A 193 -6.39 -23.83 -10.03
C ILE A 193 -6.52 -25.16 -9.29
N THR A 194 -5.48 -25.99 -9.34
CA THR A 194 -5.46 -27.33 -8.74
C THR A 194 -4.91 -27.32 -7.31
N ASP A 195 -5.22 -28.37 -6.53
CA ASP A 195 -4.60 -28.59 -5.22
C ASP A 195 -3.08 -28.74 -5.32
N GLU A 196 -2.59 -29.36 -6.40
CA GLU A 196 -1.16 -29.52 -6.69
C GLU A 196 -0.47 -28.16 -6.83
N TYR A 197 -1.05 -27.23 -7.59
CA TYR A 197 -0.50 -25.88 -7.72
C TYR A 197 -0.45 -25.14 -6.38
N ILE A 198 -1.50 -25.27 -5.56
CA ILE A 198 -1.56 -24.61 -4.25
C ILE A 198 -0.49 -25.20 -3.32
N ASN A 199 -0.33 -26.52 -3.33
CA ASN A 199 0.72 -27.20 -2.58
C ASN A 199 2.11 -26.77 -3.04
N GLU A 200 2.36 -26.72 -4.35
CA GLU A 200 3.65 -26.28 -4.90
C GLU A 200 3.95 -24.83 -4.55
N PHE A 201 2.96 -23.94 -4.67
CA PHE A 201 3.12 -22.52 -4.35
C PHE A 201 3.38 -22.32 -2.86
N LEU A 202 2.63 -23.00 -1.99
CA LEU A 202 2.74 -22.84 -0.54
C LEU A 202 3.89 -23.64 0.08
N ALA A 203 4.48 -24.61 -0.63
CA ALA A 203 5.57 -25.45 -0.11
C ALA A 203 6.74 -24.69 0.54
N PRO A 204 7.21 -23.54 0.01
CA PRO A 204 8.34 -22.83 0.58
C PRO A 204 8.00 -22.02 1.85
N PHE A 205 6.72 -21.76 2.11
CA PHE A 205 6.25 -20.92 3.21
C PHE A 205 5.87 -21.79 4.40
N HIS A 206 6.05 -21.34 5.64
CA HIS A 206 5.67 -22.15 6.80
C HIS A 206 4.17 -22.02 7.04
N ILE A 207 3.32 -22.97 6.64
CA ILE A 207 1.85 -22.90 6.81
C ILE A 207 1.35 -23.87 7.89
N GLY A 208 2.14 -24.91 8.19
CA GLY A 208 1.80 -25.97 9.15
C GLY A 208 1.92 -25.56 10.63
N HIS A 209 1.63 -26.52 11.52
CA HIS A 209 1.60 -26.34 12.99
C HIS A 209 2.95 -25.98 13.62
N GLU A 210 4.08 -26.26 12.94
CA GLU A 210 5.42 -25.96 13.44
C GLU A 210 5.89 -24.58 12.95
N ARG A 211 5.07 -23.54 13.15
CA ARG A 211 5.61 -22.18 13.10
C ARG A 211 6.38 -21.93 14.40
N GLU A 212 7.67 -21.64 14.31
CA GLU A 212 8.29 -20.82 15.34
C GLU A 212 7.65 -19.44 15.21
N ILE A 213 6.52 -19.24 15.91
CA ILE A 213 5.79 -17.97 15.87
C ILE A 213 6.72 -16.90 16.39
N TYR A 214 7.18 -16.01 15.50
CA TYR A 214 7.71 -14.73 15.92
C TYR A 214 6.54 -13.97 16.52
N THR A 215 6.51 -13.91 17.85
CA THR A 215 5.58 -13.04 18.57
C THR A 215 6.12 -11.63 18.35
N ALA A 216 5.67 -10.98 17.28
CA ALA A 216 5.90 -9.56 17.09
C ALA A 216 5.47 -8.88 18.38
N GLU A 217 6.42 -8.20 19.05
CA GLU A 217 6.05 -7.37 20.19
C GLU A 217 5.01 -6.36 19.70
N PRO A 218 3.92 -6.14 20.46
CA PRO A 218 2.75 -5.41 19.98
C PRO A 218 3.16 -4.07 19.38
N GLU A 219 2.52 -3.71 18.26
CA GLU A 219 2.76 -2.56 17.36
C GLU A 219 3.00 -1.19 18.01
N GLU A 220 2.85 -1.08 19.34
CA GLU A 220 3.21 0.09 20.14
C GLU A 220 4.67 0.51 19.92
N GLN A 221 5.59 -0.43 19.67
CA GLN A 221 7.01 -0.12 19.49
C GLN A 221 7.36 0.40 18.09
N ILE A 222 6.76 -0.15 17.03
CA ILE A 222 6.96 0.36 15.66
C ILE A 222 6.33 1.75 15.52
N ARG A 223 5.19 2.01 16.19
CA ARG A 223 4.58 3.33 16.21
C ARG A 223 5.44 4.35 16.97
N GLU A 224 6.05 4.00 18.10
CA GLU A 224 6.94 4.90 18.84
C GLU A 224 8.24 5.22 18.09
N ASP A 225 8.84 4.24 17.41
CA ASP A 225 10.06 4.46 16.64
C ASP A 225 9.82 5.36 15.41
N HIS A 226 8.66 5.21 14.75
CA HIS A 226 8.31 6.02 13.58
C HIS A 226 7.79 7.43 13.97
N GLU A 227 7.26 7.62 15.19
CA GLU A 227 6.87 8.94 15.72
C GLU A 227 8.10 9.74 16.20
N ASN A 228 9.13 9.05 16.73
CA ASN A 228 10.39 9.69 17.14
C ASN A 228 11.26 10.14 15.95
N ASP A 229 11.33 9.36 14.87
CA ASP A 229 12.12 9.72 13.68
C ASP A 229 11.57 10.98 12.94
N LEU A 230 10.29 11.30 13.13
CA LEU A 230 9.67 12.50 12.56
C LEU A 230 9.90 13.77 13.41
N LEU A 231 10.36 13.63 14.65
CA LEU A 231 10.54 14.75 15.59
C LEU A 231 12.00 15.19 15.76
N GLU A 232 12.99 14.40 15.36
CA GLU A 232 14.40 14.71 15.62
C GLU A 232 15.17 15.62 14.62
N PRO A 233 14.73 15.98 13.39
CA PRO A 233 15.60 16.78 12.52
C PRO A 233 15.61 18.30 12.83
N TYR A 234 14.98 18.78 13.90
CA TYR A 234 14.84 20.23 14.19
C TYR A 234 15.51 20.75 15.46
N LEU A 235 16.22 19.92 16.23
CA LEU A 235 16.85 20.41 17.49
C LEU A 235 18.32 20.84 17.37
N ASP A 236 19.01 20.53 16.27
CA ASP A 236 20.37 21.04 16.00
C ASP A 236 20.33 22.17 14.97
N ASN A 237 19.90 23.36 15.40
CA ASN A 237 20.14 24.60 14.66
C ASN A 237 21.42 25.25 15.20
N PRO A 238 22.56 25.23 14.48
CA PRO A 238 23.83 25.82 14.91
C PRO A 238 23.83 27.37 14.94
N ALA A 239 22.67 28.01 14.92
CA ALA A 239 22.53 29.46 14.88
C ALA A 239 22.62 30.16 16.25
N ASP A 240 22.75 29.41 17.35
CA ASP A 240 22.82 29.96 18.72
C ASP A 240 24.23 29.89 19.35
N GLU A 241 25.29 29.70 18.56
CA GLU A 241 26.65 29.90 19.08
C GLU A 241 26.91 31.42 19.26
N PRO A 242 27.16 31.89 20.50
CA PRO A 242 27.49 33.28 20.72
C PRO A 242 28.83 33.61 20.04
N PRO A 243 28.97 34.81 19.45
CA PRO A 243 30.21 35.18 18.76
C PRO A 243 31.38 35.19 19.75
N GLU A 244 32.46 34.46 19.40
CA GLU A 244 33.73 34.51 20.12
C GLU A 244 34.24 35.97 20.19
N GLU A 245 34.51 36.43 21.41
CA GLU A 245 35.15 37.72 21.65
C GLU A 245 36.56 37.69 21.08
N ILE A 246 36.79 38.45 20.02
CA ILE A 246 38.13 38.70 19.47
C ILE A 246 38.82 39.71 20.39
N GLU A 247 39.73 39.23 21.25
CA GLU A 247 40.70 40.08 21.94
C GLU A 247 41.79 40.51 20.95
N GLU A 248 41.82 41.80 20.58
CA GLU A 248 42.96 42.40 19.87
C GLU A 248 43.89 43.12 20.86
N GLU A 249 45.15 42.65 20.93
CA GLU A 249 46.33 43.31 21.54
C GLU A 249 46.92 44.42 20.65
#